data_AF-A0A0X3XJG0-F1
#
_entry.id   AF-A0A0X3XJG0-F1
#
_cell.length_a   1.000
_cell.length_b   1.000
_cell.length_c   1.000
_cell.angle_alpha   90.00
_cell.angle_beta   90.00
_cell.angle_gamma   90.00
#
_symmetry.space_group_name_H-M   'P 1'
#
loop_
_entity.id
_entity.type
_entity.pdbx_description
1 polymer ?
#
loop_
_entity_poly.entity_id
_entity_poly.type
_entity_poly.pdbx_seq_one_letter_code
_entity_poly.pdbx_strand_id
1 'polypeptide(L)'
;MTNQRSHPPADPEAARHAQHRDEDLAALLERLLAQVPDRTQKDLAAESGISYPTLNAWMNRTRGTSRIDPEKLRAMVDVFRRWGVRTTPREFFEAVGRPVPGPSGDEREARLLKLYRQLPESRQRALLKDAEAMLQVSRIV
;
A
#
# COMPACT_ATOMS: atom_id res chain seq x y z
N MET A 1 32.38 30.52 18.00
CA MET A 1 32.01 30.05 16.65
C MET A 1 31.02 28.90 16.81
N THR A 2 29.72 29.17 16.68
CA THR A 2 28.63 28.19 16.84
C THR A 2 28.28 27.60 15.47
N ASN A 3 28.48 26.29 15.31
CA ASN A 3 28.24 25.56 14.08
C ASN A 3 26.74 25.23 13.97
N GLN A 4 25.98 26.05 13.23
CA GLN A 4 24.60 25.73 12.85
C GLN A 4 24.61 24.56 11.86
N ARG A 5 24.21 23.37 12.33
CA ARG A 5 23.90 22.24 11.45
C ARG A 5 22.55 22.49 10.80
N SER A 6 22.58 22.84 9.52
CA SER A 6 21.40 22.93 8.67
C SER A 6 20.63 21.60 8.69
N HIS A 7 19.44 21.61 9.26
CA HIS A 7 18.47 20.52 9.12
C HIS A 7 18.02 20.50 7.65
N PRO A 8 18.05 19.36 6.94
CA PRO A 8 17.43 19.28 5.63
C PRO A 8 15.92 19.53 5.78
N PRO A 9 15.25 20.15 4.80
CA PRO A 9 13.81 20.28 4.84
C PRO A 9 13.21 18.87 4.87
N ALA A 10 12.36 18.61 5.86
CA ALA A 10 11.65 17.34 5.96
C ALA A 10 10.92 17.08 4.65
N ASP A 11 11.20 15.93 4.04
CA ASP A 11 10.49 15.48 2.85
C ASP A 11 8.98 15.48 3.17
N PRO A 12 8.14 16.24 2.43
CA PRO A 12 6.72 16.34 2.71
C PRO A 12 6.01 14.98 2.63
N GLU A 13 6.54 14.01 1.87
CA GLU A 13 6.04 12.64 1.89
C GLU A 13 6.40 11.94 3.21
N ALA A 14 7.64 12.07 3.69
CA ALA A 14 8.06 11.50 4.97
C ALA A 14 7.30 12.11 6.17
N ALA A 15 6.99 13.41 6.11
CA ALA A 15 6.20 14.10 7.13
C ALA A 15 4.74 13.62 7.15
N ARG A 16 4.12 13.43 5.97
CA ARG A 16 2.78 12.80 5.86
C ARG A 16 2.81 11.37 6.39
N HIS A 17 3.79 10.57 5.97
CA HIS A 17 3.96 9.19 6.47
C HIS A 17 4.17 9.12 8.00
N ALA A 18 4.79 10.13 8.61
CA ALA A 18 4.93 10.21 10.05
C ALA A 18 3.61 10.56 10.77
N GLN A 19 2.79 11.42 10.18
CA GLN A 19 1.49 11.82 10.73
C GLN A 19 0.45 10.70 10.72
N HIS A 20 0.59 9.71 9.83
CA HIS A 20 -0.36 8.60 9.69
C HIS A 20 0.01 7.34 10.49
N ARG A 21 1.13 7.33 11.23
CA ARG A 21 1.61 6.11 11.92
C ARG A 21 0.73 5.63 13.08
N ASP A 22 -0.15 6.49 13.59
CA ASP A 22 -1.08 6.17 14.68
C ASP A 22 -2.56 6.15 14.22
N GLU A 23 -2.80 6.19 12.90
CA GLU A 23 -4.15 6.17 12.34
C GLU A 23 -4.72 4.74 12.32
N ASP A 24 -5.86 4.51 13.00
CA ASP A 24 -6.56 3.23 12.91
C ASP A 24 -7.38 3.11 11.61
N LEU A 25 -7.80 1.89 11.26
CA LEU A 25 -8.54 1.64 10.01
C LEU A 25 -9.80 2.52 9.87
N ALA A 26 -10.48 2.83 10.97
CA ALA A 26 -11.66 3.68 10.94
C ALA A 26 -11.30 5.12 10.53
N ALA A 27 -10.29 5.71 11.17
CA ALA A 27 -9.81 7.05 10.84
C ALA A 27 -9.28 7.12 9.39
N LEU A 28 -8.55 6.08 8.95
CA LEU A 28 -8.09 5.96 7.56
C LEU A 28 -9.28 6.00 6.58
N LEU A 29 -10.31 5.18 6.82
CA LEU A 29 -11.47 5.12 5.94
C LEU A 29 -12.26 6.43 5.93
N GLU A 30 -12.44 7.08 7.08
CA GLU A 30 -13.07 8.40 7.19
C GLU A 30 -12.32 9.45 6.35
N ARG A 31 -10.99 9.51 6.49
CA ARG A 31 -10.13 10.43 5.74
C ARG A 31 -10.14 10.16 4.24
N LEU A 32 -10.17 8.90 3.81
CA LEU A 32 -10.22 8.54 2.39
C LEU A 32 -11.60 8.84 1.79
N LEU A 33 -12.69 8.55 2.50
CA LEU A 33 -14.06 8.89 2.05
C LEU A 33 -14.28 10.41 1.97
N ALA A 34 -13.70 11.19 2.87
CA ALA A 34 -13.78 12.65 2.83
C ALA A 34 -13.17 13.27 1.55
N GLN A 35 -12.30 12.54 0.83
CA GLN A 35 -11.72 12.99 -0.44
C GLN A 35 -12.64 12.72 -1.66
N VAL A 36 -13.67 11.89 -1.49
CA VAL A 36 -14.62 11.50 -2.54
C VAL A 36 -16.06 11.70 -2.03
N PRO A 37 -16.51 12.97 -1.89
CA PRO A 37 -17.80 13.28 -1.26
C PRO A 37 -19.02 12.76 -2.06
N ASP A 38 -18.82 12.36 -3.32
CA ASP A 38 -19.81 11.69 -4.15
C ASP A 38 -19.93 10.17 -3.88
N ARG A 39 -19.04 9.60 -3.06
CA ARG A 39 -18.99 8.18 -2.73
C ARG A 39 -19.28 7.94 -1.26
N THR A 40 -19.94 6.82 -1.01
CA THR A 40 -20.39 6.44 0.32
C THR A 40 -19.70 5.15 0.79
N GLN A 41 -19.77 4.92 2.10
CA GLN A 41 -19.38 3.63 2.68
C GLN A 41 -20.15 2.44 2.06
N LYS A 42 -21.40 2.66 1.60
CA LYS A 42 -22.20 1.63 0.93
C LYS A 42 -21.61 1.29 -0.45
N ASP A 43 -21.13 2.29 -1.18
CA ASP A 43 -20.45 2.09 -2.46
C ASP A 43 -19.14 1.33 -2.26
N LEU A 44 -18.38 1.68 -1.21
CA LEU A 44 -17.15 0.98 -0.86
C LEU A 44 -17.42 -0.49 -0.59
N ALA A 45 -18.42 -0.79 0.25
CA ALA A 45 -18.85 -2.15 0.55
C ALA A 45 -19.24 -2.95 -0.71
N ALA A 46 -20.05 -2.34 -1.59
CA ALA A 46 -20.51 -2.98 -2.81
C ALA A 46 -19.35 -3.29 -3.77
N GLU A 47 -18.47 -2.31 -4.01
CA GLU A 47 -17.38 -2.46 -4.97
C GLU A 47 -16.18 -3.27 -4.44
N SER A 48 -15.98 -3.32 -3.12
CA SER A 48 -14.91 -4.12 -2.51
C SER A 48 -15.34 -5.57 -2.22
N GLY A 49 -16.62 -5.91 -2.43
CA GLY A 49 -17.18 -7.22 -2.06
C GLY A 49 -17.23 -7.47 -0.55
N ILE A 50 -17.16 -6.42 0.27
CA ILE A 50 -17.23 -6.52 1.74
C ILE A 50 -18.65 -6.21 2.17
N SER A 51 -19.26 -7.04 3.03
CA SER A 51 -20.63 -6.76 3.46
C SER A 51 -20.70 -5.42 4.21
N TYR A 52 -21.71 -4.61 3.89
CA TYR A 52 -21.91 -3.31 4.51
C TYR A 52 -21.91 -3.37 6.05
N PRO A 53 -22.56 -4.35 6.72
CA PRO A 53 -22.50 -4.46 8.18
C PRO A 53 -21.07 -4.69 8.70
N THR A 54 -20.24 -5.42 7.97
CA THR A 54 -18.84 -5.65 8.36
C THR A 54 -18.03 -4.37 8.28
N LEU A 55 -18.16 -3.64 7.16
CA LEU A 55 -17.46 -2.38 6.97
C LEU A 55 -17.93 -1.33 8.00
N ASN A 56 -19.23 -1.30 8.28
CA ASN A 56 -19.82 -0.44 9.31
C ASN A 56 -19.29 -0.76 10.72
N ALA A 57 -19.13 -2.03 11.05
CA ALA A 57 -18.58 -2.41 12.33
C ALA A 57 -17.10 -2.02 12.48
N TRP A 58 -16.32 -2.03 11.40
CA TRP A 58 -14.94 -1.53 11.42
C TRP A 58 -14.87 -0.01 11.55
N MET A 59 -15.67 0.73 10.78
CA MET A 59 -15.72 2.19 10.90
C MET A 59 -16.18 2.67 12.28
N ASN A 60 -17.15 1.98 12.89
CA ASN A 60 -17.61 2.33 14.24
C ASN A 60 -16.74 1.72 15.36
N ARG A 61 -15.62 1.07 15.02
CA ARG A 61 -14.71 0.42 15.98
C ARG A 61 -15.38 -0.63 16.87
N THR A 62 -16.53 -1.17 16.45
CA THR A 62 -17.29 -2.19 17.20
C THR A 62 -16.85 -3.61 16.89
N ARG A 63 -16.02 -3.79 15.84
CA ARG A 63 -15.39 -5.07 15.49
C ARG A 63 -13.89 -4.88 15.33
N GLY A 64 -13.12 -5.79 15.93
CA GLY A 64 -11.66 -5.81 15.79
C GLY A 64 -11.20 -5.99 14.34
N THR A 65 -10.14 -5.27 13.98
CA THR A 65 -9.59 -5.21 12.60
C THR A 65 -8.33 -6.08 12.42
N SER A 66 -7.79 -6.64 13.51
CA SER A 66 -6.54 -7.43 13.50
C SER A 66 -6.62 -8.76 12.74
N ARG A 67 -7.83 -9.26 12.44
CA ARG A 67 -8.08 -10.52 11.70
C ARG A 67 -8.71 -10.29 10.32
N ILE A 68 -8.61 -9.09 9.78
CA ILE A 68 -9.09 -8.82 8.42
C ILE A 68 -8.22 -9.60 7.44
N ASP A 69 -8.89 -10.23 6.47
CA ASP A 69 -8.25 -10.90 5.35
C ASP A 69 -7.43 -9.88 4.52
N PRO A 70 -6.13 -10.12 4.28
CA PRO A 70 -5.29 -9.30 3.41
C PRO A 70 -5.94 -8.91 2.08
N GLU A 71 -6.70 -9.81 1.45
CA GLU A 71 -7.37 -9.54 0.17
C GLU A 71 -8.47 -8.49 0.30
N LYS A 72 -9.13 -8.40 1.46
CA LYS A 72 -10.12 -7.34 1.73
C LYS A 72 -9.47 -5.96 1.86
N LEU A 73 -8.27 -5.90 2.45
CA LEU A 73 -7.50 -4.65 2.51
C LEU A 73 -7.08 -4.20 1.11
N ARG A 74 -6.60 -5.14 0.28
CA ARG A 74 -6.25 -4.86 -1.12
C ARG A 74 -7.46 -4.42 -1.94
N ALA A 75 -8.60 -5.09 -1.79
CA ALA A 75 -9.83 -4.73 -2.48
C ALA A 75 -10.27 -3.28 -2.16
N MET A 76 -10.19 -2.85 -0.89
CA MET A 76 -10.50 -1.46 -0.53
C MET A 76 -9.53 -0.46 -1.16
N VAL A 77 -8.23 -0.77 -1.18
CA VAL A 77 -7.21 0.06 -1.86
C VAL A 77 -7.54 0.24 -3.33
N ASP A 78 -7.90 -0.86 -4.01
CA ASP A 78 -8.22 -0.81 -5.44
C ASP A 78 -9.48 0.00 -5.72
N VAL A 79 -10.50 -0.10 -4.87
CA VAL A 79 -11.71 0.75 -4.97
C VAL A 79 -11.35 2.23 -4.83
N PHE A 80 -10.61 2.62 -3.79
CA PHE A 80 -10.21 4.01 -3.60
C PHE A 80 -9.37 4.54 -4.75
N ARG A 81 -8.46 3.72 -5.30
CA ARG A 81 -7.67 4.07 -6.48
C ARG A 81 -8.53 4.26 -7.72
N ARG A 82 -9.55 3.42 -7.94
CA ARG A 82 -10.53 3.61 -9.03
C ARG A 82 -11.32 4.90 -8.87
N TRP A 83 -11.60 5.31 -7.63
CA TRP A 83 -12.22 6.60 -7.34
C TRP A 83 -11.24 7.79 -7.40
N GLY A 84 -9.99 7.57 -7.80
CA GLY A 84 -8.98 8.62 -7.97
C GLY A 84 -8.24 9.02 -6.69
N VAL A 85 -8.49 8.33 -5.57
CA VAL A 85 -7.80 8.59 -4.30
C VAL A 85 -6.43 7.92 -4.30
N ARG A 86 -5.40 8.68 -3.94
CA ARG A 86 -4.04 8.16 -3.77
C ARG A 86 -3.92 7.49 -2.40
N THR A 87 -3.84 6.16 -2.40
CA THR A 87 -3.57 5.36 -1.20
C THR A 87 -2.78 4.09 -1.55
N THR A 88 -2.24 3.43 -0.53
CA THR A 88 -1.36 2.27 -0.66
C THR A 88 -1.83 1.11 0.23
N PRO A 89 -1.56 -0.15 -0.15
CA PRO A 89 -1.82 -1.28 0.74
C PRO A 89 -1.12 -1.10 2.09
N ARG A 90 0.11 -0.60 2.09
CA ARG A 90 0.87 -0.31 3.31
C ARG A 90 0.07 0.52 4.33
N GLU A 91 -0.59 1.61 3.92
CA GLU A 91 -1.44 2.42 4.82
C GLU A 91 -2.54 1.56 5.47
N PHE A 92 -3.22 0.70 4.71
CA PHE A 92 -4.27 -0.18 5.23
C PHE A 92 -3.75 -1.26 6.17
N PHE A 93 -2.59 -1.84 5.89
CA PHE A 93 -1.96 -2.86 6.76
C PHE A 93 -1.44 -2.24 8.07
N GLU A 94 -0.81 -1.07 7.99
CA GLU A 94 -0.38 -0.29 9.15
C GLU A 94 -1.59 0.08 10.03
N ALA A 95 -2.69 0.53 9.43
CA ALA A 95 -3.90 0.94 10.14
C ALA A 95 -4.66 -0.21 10.86
N VAL A 96 -4.37 -1.48 10.53
CA VAL A 96 -4.88 -2.65 11.26
C VAL A 96 -3.87 -3.24 12.24
N GLY A 97 -2.76 -2.53 12.48
CA GLY A 97 -1.70 -2.94 13.41
C GLY A 97 -0.92 -4.16 12.94
N ARG A 98 -0.86 -4.42 11.62
CA ARG A 98 -0.12 -5.55 11.05
C ARG A 98 1.15 -5.06 10.36
N PRO A 99 2.27 -5.78 10.52
CA PRO A 99 3.41 -5.56 9.65
C PRO A 99 2.97 -5.83 8.21
N VAL A 100 3.26 -4.89 7.30
CA VAL A 100 2.98 -5.02 5.87
C VAL A 100 3.62 -6.33 5.40
N PRO A 101 2.86 -7.34 4.95
CA PRO A 101 3.44 -8.49 4.29
C PRO A 101 4.30 -7.94 3.14
N GLY A 102 5.51 -8.47 2.94
CA GLY A 102 6.37 -8.04 1.83
C GLY A 102 5.57 -7.97 0.52
N PRO A 103 5.95 -7.09 -0.43
CA PRO A 103 5.13 -6.76 -1.60
C PRO A 103 4.54 -8.00 -2.24
N SER A 104 3.27 -7.96 -2.64
CA SER A 104 2.60 -9.12 -3.26
C SER A 104 3.40 -9.62 -4.47
N GLY A 105 3.14 -10.85 -4.93
CA GLY A 105 3.76 -11.37 -6.16
C GLY A 105 3.64 -10.35 -7.30
N ASP A 106 2.43 -9.84 -7.49
CA ASP A 106 2.10 -8.85 -8.53
C ASP A 106 2.81 -7.51 -8.31
N GLU A 107 2.97 -7.04 -7.07
CA GLU A 107 3.70 -5.80 -6.78
C GLU A 107 5.20 -5.94 -7.02
N ARG A 108 5.77 -7.12 -6.70
CA ARG A 108 7.19 -7.42 -7.00
C ARG A 108 7.41 -7.48 -8.50
N GLU A 109 6.52 -8.15 -9.21
CA GLU A 109 6.56 -8.26 -10.66
C GLU A 109 6.40 -6.89 -11.34
N ALA A 110 5.40 -6.11 -10.94
CA ALA A 110 5.19 -4.76 -11.46
C ALA A 110 6.38 -3.84 -11.21
N ARG A 111 7.02 -3.95 -10.03
CA ARG A 111 8.24 -3.20 -9.70
C ARG A 111 9.41 -3.64 -10.57
N LEU A 112 9.61 -4.94 -10.75
CA LEU A 112 10.66 -5.49 -11.61
C LEU A 112 10.49 -5.02 -13.07
N LEU A 113 9.27 -5.13 -13.60
CA LEU A 113 8.94 -4.68 -14.96
C LEU A 113 9.15 -3.18 -15.13
N LYS A 114 8.77 -2.37 -14.14
CA LYS A 114 9.01 -0.92 -14.16
C LYS A 114 10.50 -0.60 -14.23
N LEU A 115 11.33 -1.26 -13.41
CA LEU A 115 12.77 -1.07 -13.42
C LEU A 115 13.39 -1.54 -14.75
N TYR A 116 12.99 -2.71 -15.24
CA TYR A 116 13.46 -3.26 -16.51
C TYR A 116 13.25 -2.29 -17.68
N ARG A 117 12.05 -1.69 -17.79
CA ARG A 117 11.72 -0.74 -18.88
C ARG A 117 12.53 0.55 -18.85
N GLN A 118 13.06 0.95 -17.70
CA GLN A 118 13.87 2.16 -17.56
C GLN A 118 15.36 1.91 -17.86
N LEU A 119 15.79 0.65 -17.94
CA LEU A 119 17.16 0.31 -18.23
C LEU A 119 17.45 0.39 -19.74
N PRO A 120 18.66 0.84 -20.14
CA PRO A 120 19.15 0.66 -21.50
C PRO A 120 19.19 -0.82 -21.89
N GLU A 121 19.07 -1.12 -23.18
CA GLU A 121 18.99 -2.51 -23.69
C GLU A 121 20.17 -3.39 -23.24
N SER A 122 21.39 -2.84 -23.19
CA SER A 122 22.58 -3.55 -22.69
C SER A 122 22.45 -3.98 -21.23
N ARG A 123 21.79 -3.17 -20.39
CA ARG A 123 21.54 -3.42 -18.97
C ARG A 123 20.35 -4.36 -18.77
N GLN A 124 19.35 -4.30 -19.65
CA GLN A 124 18.25 -5.27 -19.68
C GLN A 124 18.77 -6.69 -19.96
N ARG A 125 19.67 -6.84 -20.96
CA ARG A 125 20.32 -8.12 -21.29
C ARG A 125 21.18 -8.66 -20.14
N ALA A 126 21.89 -7.78 -19.45
CA ALA A 126 22.67 -8.16 -18.26
C ALA A 126 21.75 -8.66 -17.13
N LEU A 127 20.66 -7.94 -16.85
CA LEU A 127 19.67 -8.35 -15.85
C LEU A 127 19.04 -9.72 -16.15
N LEU A 128 18.75 -10.01 -17.43
CA LEU A 128 18.26 -11.34 -17.83
C LEU A 128 19.29 -12.43 -17.58
N LYS A 129 20.57 -12.20 -17.94
CA LYS A 129 21.65 -13.16 -17.70
C LYS A 129 21.84 -13.45 -16.21
N ASP A 130 21.78 -12.42 -15.38
CA ASP A 130 21.88 -12.59 -13.92
C ASP A 130 20.68 -13.35 -13.36
N ALA A 131 19.47 -13.06 -13.84
CA ALA A 131 18.26 -13.78 -13.45
C ALA A 131 18.30 -15.26 -13.87
N GLU A 132 18.79 -15.57 -15.08
CA GLU A 132 19.02 -16.93 -15.55
C GLU A 132 20.03 -17.67 -14.68
N ALA A 133 21.15 -17.02 -14.32
CA ALA A 133 22.16 -17.61 -13.44
C ALA A 133 21.59 -17.91 -12.04
N MET A 134 20.81 -17.00 -11.46
CA MET A 134 20.12 -17.23 -10.19
C MET A 134 19.15 -18.42 -10.28
N LEU A 135 18.43 -18.55 -11.39
CA LEU A 135 17.51 -19.66 -11.63
C LEU A 135 18.25 -21.01 -11.70
N GLN A 136 19.41 -21.06 -12.35
CA GLN A 136 20.23 -22.28 -12.41
C GLN A 136 20.73 -22.71 -11.02
N VAL A 137 21.21 -21.76 -10.21
CA VAL A 137 21.68 -22.04 -8.84
C VAL A 137 20.53 -22.55 -7.95
N SER A 138 19.33 -21.99 -8.10
CA SER A 138 18.15 -22.41 -7.33
C SER A 138 17.62 -23.81 -7.65
N ARG A 139 18.01 -24.40 -8.78
CA ARG A 139 17.59 -25.76 -9.20
C ARG A 139 18.51 -26.88 -8.70
N ILE A 140 19.66 -26.51 -8.13
CA ILE A 140 20.68 -27.44 -7.63
C ILE A 140 20.47 -27.74 -6.13
N VAL A 141 19.54 -27.04 -5.46
CA VAL A 141 19.18 -27.23 -4.04
C VAL A 141 17.94 -28.10 -3.91
#